data_AF-A0A540N2W1-F1
#
_entry.id   AF-A0A540N2W1-F1
#
_cell.length_a   1.000
_cell.length_b   1.000
_cell.length_c   1.000
_cell.angle_alpha   90.00
_cell.angle_beta   90.00
_cell.angle_gamma   90.00
#
_symmetry.space_group_name_H-M   'P 1'
#
loop_
_entity.id
_entity.type
_entity.pdbx_description
1 polymer ?
#
loop_
_entity_poly.entity_id
_entity_poly.type
_entity_poly.pdbx_seq_one_letter_code
_entity_poly.pdbx_strand_id
1 'polypeptide(L)'
;MVYRRHTDEERCLLFPSTLSGGALNWYCRLPPETVDSFEELRKLFVSQHIFQTDRLHSADNLYTIRQKPDESLRKYTGRFSHEYSCCAEADDKTVLKAFTAGLRDCFFKYMINANTWKTYSEVMAQAYNHASAEARTYQGKLPTVTPYQQVGSGGQIQPNEKTSTFQTVAAHPLPHLMLR
;
A
#
# COMPACT_ATOMS: atom_id res chain seq x y z
N MET A 1 0.65 -19.49 33.91
CA MET A 1 -0.33 -18.70 33.16
C MET A 1 -1.20 -19.67 32.37
N VAL A 2 -2.49 -19.77 32.69
CA VAL A 2 -3.43 -20.62 31.97
C VAL A 2 -3.94 -19.82 30.79
N TYR A 3 -3.62 -20.24 29.57
CA TYR A 3 -4.23 -19.64 28.38
C TYR A 3 -5.72 -20.02 28.40
N ARG A 4 -6.59 -19.03 28.63
CA ARG A 4 -8.04 -19.22 28.54
C ARG A 4 -8.37 -19.64 27.12
N ARG A 5 -8.83 -20.88 26.94
CA ARG A 5 -9.41 -21.33 25.66
C ARG A 5 -10.76 -20.65 25.52
N HIS A 6 -10.87 -19.76 24.55
CA HIS A 6 -12.17 -19.19 24.18
C HIS A 6 -13.10 -20.28 23.63
N THR A 7 -14.41 -20.13 23.84
CA THR A 7 -15.41 -20.93 23.10
C THR A 7 -15.52 -20.42 21.67
N ASP A 8 -16.11 -21.19 20.77
CA ASP A 8 -16.29 -20.74 19.39
C ASP A 8 -17.24 -19.54 19.30
N GLU A 9 -18.23 -19.44 20.19
CA GLU A 9 -19.07 -18.24 20.30
C GLU A 9 -18.25 -17.01 20.67
N GLU A 10 -17.38 -17.12 21.69
CA GLU A 10 -16.51 -16.02 22.12
C GLU A 10 -15.59 -15.57 20.98
N ARG A 11 -15.03 -16.51 20.20
CA ARG A 11 -14.19 -16.19 19.04
C ARG A 11 -14.97 -15.48 17.93
N CYS A 12 -16.18 -15.95 17.62
CA CYS A 12 -17.04 -15.32 16.62
C CYS A 12 -17.44 -13.90 17.00
N LEU A 13 -17.72 -13.64 18.29
CA LEU A 13 -18.09 -12.32 18.80
C LEU A 13 -16.91 -11.36 18.90
N LEU A 14 -15.70 -11.87 19.16
CA LEU A 14 -14.48 -11.05 19.19
C LEU A 14 -13.95 -10.75 17.79
N PHE A 15 -14.24 -11.59 16.81
CA PHE A 15 -13.72 -11.46 15.45
C PHE A 15 -13.97 -10.07 14.81
N PRO A 16 -15.15 -9.44 14.90
CA PRO A 16 -15.39 -8.12 14.31
C PRO A 16 -14.50 -7.03 14.88
N SER A 17 -14.07 -7.15 16.14
CA SER A 17 -13.19 -6.17 16.78
C SER A 17 -11.79 -6.14 16.18
N THR A 18 -11.39 -7.21 15.46
CA THR A 18 -10.11 -7.28 14.75
C THR A 18 -10.21 -6.81 13.30
N LEU A 19 -11.42 -6.56 12.79
CA LEU A 19 -11.67 -6.16 11.40
C LEU A 19 -11.81 -4.65 11.27
N SER A 20 -11.47 -4.12 10.10
CA SER A 20 -11.72 -2.72 9.74
C SER A 20 -12.16 -2.59 8.29
N GLY A 21 -12.80 -1.46 7.96
CA GLY A 21 -13.17 -1.11 6.59
C GLY A 21 -14.03 -2.18 5.89
N GLY A 22 -13.59 -2.61 4.71
CA GLY A 22 -14.34 -3.56 3.87
C GLY A 22 -14.55 -4.93 4.50
N ALA A 23 -13.62 -5.40 5.33
CA ALA A 23 -13.74 -6.67 6.05
C ALA A 23 -14.82 -6.63 7.14
N LEU A 24 -14.88 -5.53 7.91
CA LEU A 24 -15.93 -5.33 8.91
C LEU A 24 -17.30 -5.22 8.24
N ASN A 25 -17.40 -4.47 7.13
CA ASN A 25 -18.64 -4.33 6.37
C ASN A 25 -19.12 -5.67 5.78
N TRP A 26 -18.20 -6.53 5.33
CA TRP A 26 -18.55 -7.89 4.92
C TRP A 26 -19.14 -8.69 6.08
N TYR A 27 -18.49 -8.68 7.25
CA TYR A 27 -18.97 -9.41 8.42
C TYR A 27 -20.39 -8.97 8.81
N CYS A 28 -20.65 -7.65 8.84
CA CYS A 28 -21.97 -7.10 9.15
C CYS A 28 -23.07 -7.43 8.12
N ARG A 29 -22.71 -7.89 6.92
CA ARG A 29 -23.64 -8.30 5.86
C ARG A 29 -23.87 -9.81 5.79
N LEU A 30 -23.20 -10.60 6.63
CA LEU A 30 -23.49 -12.02 6.71
C LEU A 30 -24.96 -12.20 7.13
N PRO A 31 -25.72 -13.12 6.52
CA PRO A 31 -27.05 -13.45 6.99
C PRO A 31 -27.01 -13.95 8.46
N PRO A 32 -28.08 -13.74 9.24
CA PRO A 32 -28.24 -14.42 10.51
C PRO A 32 -28.22 -15.95 10.30
N GLU A 33 -27.68 -16.70 11.26
CA GLU A 33 -27.65 -18.18 11.24
C GLU A 33 -26.78 -18.82 10.13
N THR A 34 -25.80 -18.09 9.57
CA THR A 34 -24.92 -18.64 8.51
C THR A 34 -23.64 -19.30 9.01
N VAL A 35 -23.36 -19.25 10.32
CA VAL A 35 -22.07 -19.65 10.89
C VAL A 35 -22.30 -20.41 12.19
N ASP A 36 -21.98 -21.70 12.21
CA ASP A 36 -22.16 -22.56 13.38
C ASP A 36 -20.87 -22.69 14.21
N SER A 37 -19.73 -22.22 13.68
CA SER A 37 -18.45 -22.23 14.38
C SER A 37 -17.49 -21.15 13.90
N PHE A 38 -16.49 -20.83 14.72
CA PHE A 38 -15.41 -19.92 14.31
C PHE A 38 -14.62 -20.45 13.12
N GLU A 39 -14.53 -21.78 12.96
CA GLU A 39 -13.86 -22.40 11.82
C GLU A 39 -14.61 -22.16 10.50
N GLU A 40 -15.95 -22.19 10.52
CA GLU A 40 -16.76 -21.82 9.35
C GLU A 40 -16.65 -20.33 9.03
N LEU A 41 -16.68 -19.47 10.06
CA LEU A 41 -16.45 -18.03 9.90
C LEU A 41 -15.09 -17.76 9.26
N ARG A 42 -14.04 -18.45 9.73
CA ARG A 42 -12.69 -18.37 9.19
C ARG A 42 -12.68 -18.79 7.73
N LYS A 43 -13.32 -19.90 7.36
CA LYS A 43 -13.41 -20.38 5.97
C LYS A 43 -14.14 -19.38 5.06
N LEU A 44 -15.24 -18.79 5.51
CA LEU A 44 -15.98 -17.78 4.76
C LEU A 44 -15.16 -16.49 4.60
N PHE A 45 -14.52 -16.02 5.67
CA PHE A 45 -13.64 -14.86 5.63
C PHE A 45 -12.50 -15.07 4.65
N VAL A 46 -11.82 -16.21 4.78
CA VAL A 46 -10.76 -16.63 3.88
C VAL A 46 -11.30 -16.71 2.47
N SER A 47 -12.39 -17.42 2.16
CA SER A 47 -12.97 -17.48 0.80
C SER A 47 -13.29 -16.11 0.19
N GLN A 48 -13.85 -15.18 0.97
CA GLN A 48 -14.23 -13.85 0.48
C GLN A 48 -13.01 -12.95 0.26
N HIS A 49 -12.02 -13.01 1.17
CA HIS A 49 -10.85 -12.13 1.17
C HIS A 49 -9.61 -12.78 0.53
N ILE A 50 -9.67 -14.07 0.19
CA ILE A 50 -8.68 -14.79 -0.60
C ILE A 50 -8.54 -14.14 -1.96
N PHE A 51 -9.61 -13.72 -2.62
CA PHE A 51 -9.45 -13.05 -3.92
C PHE A 51 -8.69 -11.72 -3.85
N GLN A 52 -8.60 -11.10 -2.65
CA GLN A 52 -7.77 -9.91 -2.42
C GLN A 52 -6.32 -10.25 -2.04
N THR A 53 -6.02 -11.51 -1.68
CA THR A 53 -4.73 -11.96 -1.12
C THR A 53 -4.03 -13.03 -1.97
N ASP A 54 -4.78 -13.95 -2.58
CA ASP A 54 -4.36 -15.08 -3.44
C ASP A 54 -4.18 -14.69 -4.91
N ARG A 55 -4.31 -13.42 -5.26
CA ARG A 55 -3.66 -12.96 -6.49
C ARG A 55 -2.17 -12.91 -6.20
N LEU A 56 -1.53 -14.08 -6.12
CA LEU A 56 -0.10 -14.18 -6.27
C LEU A 56 0.22 -13.56 -7.61
N HIS A 57 0.81 -12.37 -7.55
CA HIS A 57 1.17 -11.67 -8.75
C HIS A 57 2.40 -12.35 -9.35
N SER A 58 2.38 -12.61 -10.66
CA SER A 58 3.56 -13.11 -11.36
C SER A 58 4.70 -12.10 -11.22
N ALA A 59 5.94 -12.56 -11.30
CA ALA A 59 7.09 -11.66 -11.42
C ALA A 59 6.93 -10.68 -12.60
N ASP A 60 6.17 -11.05 -13.63
CA ASP A 60 5.84 -10.18 -14.78
C ASP A 60 5.03 -8.94 -14.36
N ASN A 61 4.19 -9.06 -13.34
CA ASN A 61 3.40 -7.93 -12.83
C ASN A 61 4.31 -6.81 -12.30
N LEU A 62 5.47 -7.15 -11.73
CA LEU A 62 6.43 -6.16 -11.22
C LEU A 62 6.95 -5.26 -12.35
N TYR A 63 7.07 -5.77 -13.58
CA TYR A 63 7.47 -4.97 -14.73
C TYR A 63 6.41 -3.96 -15.16
N THR A 64 5.16 -4.13 -14.76
CA THR A 64 4.10 -3.14 -15.08
C THR A 64 4.20 -1.90 -14.20
N ILE A 65 4.92 -1.97 -13.07
CA ILE A 65 5.08 -0.85 -12.15
C ILE A 65 6.13 0.10 -12.68
N ARG A 66 5.66 1.25 -13.20
CA ARG A 66 6.50 2.34 -13.68
C ARG A 66 6.39 3.54 -12.75
N GLN A 67 7.52 4.18 -12.48
CA GLN A 67 7.57 5.46 -11.78
C GLN A 67 6.99 6.54 -12.69
N LYS A 68 5.99 7.27 -12.20
CA LYS A 68 5.39 8.38 -12.97
C LYS A 68 6.32 9.60 -13.00
N PRO A 69 6.24 10.49 -14.00
CA PRO A 69 7.13 11.65 -14.12
C PRO A 69 7.16 12.56 -12.87
N ASP A 70 5.98 12.76 -12.26
CA ASP A 70 5.73 13.59 -11.08
C ASP A 70 5.82 12.83 -9.75
N GLU A 71 6.08 11.53 -9.81
CA GLU A 71 6.10 10.67 -8.63
C GLU A 71 7.48 10.64 -7.97
N SER A 72 7.51 10.95 -6.68
CA SER A 72 8.72 10.84 -5.87
C SER A 72 9.19 9.39 -5.74
N LEU A 73 10.51 9.20 -5.58
CA LEU A 73 11.10 7.88 -5.38
C LEU A 73 10.42 7.13 -4.23
N ARG A 74 10.12 7.81 -3.11
CA ARG A 74 9.42 7.21 -1.96
C ARG A 74 8.07 6.61 -2.33
N LYS A 75 7.25 7.32 -3.12
CA LYS A 75 5.92 6.83 -3.52
C LYS A 75 6.05 5.62 -4.43
N TYR A 76 6.96 5.68 -5.41
CA TYR A 76 7.24 4.56 -6.30
C TYR A 76 7.71 3.31 -5.52
N THR A 77 8.72 3.46 -4.67
CA THR A 77 9.28 2.39 -3.83
C THR A 77 8.19 1.76 -2.95
N GLY A 78 7.28 2.57 -2.39
CA GLY A 78 6.13 2.06 -1.62
C GLY A 78 5.17 1.20 -2.45
N ARG A 79 4.81 1.65 -3.66
CA ARG A 79 3.95 0.87 -4.57
C ARG A 79 4.62 -0.43 -5.01
N PHE A 80 5.90 -0.36 -5.38
CA PHE A 80 6.66 -1.54 -5.79
C PHE A 80 6.78 -2.55 -4.65
N SER A 81 7.05 -2.10 -3.42
CA SER A 81 7.14 -2.99 -2.26
C SER A 81 5.82 -3.67 -1.91
N HIS A 82 4.69 -2.95 -2.07
CA HIS A 82 3.37 -3.53 -1.87
C HIS A 82 3.12 -4.65 -2.88
N GLU A 83 3.39 -4.40 -4.17
CA GLU A 83 3.23 -5.41 -5.21
C GLU A 83 4.14 -6.63 -4.97
N TYR A 84 5.41 -6.38 -4.64
CA TYR A 84 6.36 -7.45 -4.36
C TYR A 84 5.93 -8.32 -3.17
N SER A 85 5.28 -7.75 -2.16
CA SER A 85 4.75 -8.53 -1.02
C SER A 85 3.64 -9.52 -1.42
N CYS A 86 3.02 -9.32 -2.58
CA CYS A 86 2.06 -10.23 -3.18
C CYS A 86 2.69 -11.24 -4.16
N CYS A 87 4.01 -11.20 -4.37
CA CYS A 87 4.76 -12.12 -5.25
C CYS A 87 5.54 -13.14 -4.40
N ALA A 88 5.06 -14.38 -4.29
CA ALA A 88 5.72 -15.41 -3.47
C ALA A 88 6.96 -16.06 -4.10
N GLU A 89 7.10 -16.02 -5.44
CA GLU A 89 8.07 -16.85 -6.19
C GLU A 89 9.19 -16.07 -6.91
N ALA A 90 9.22 -14.74 -6.80
CA ALA A 90 10.17 -13.93 -7.58
C ALA A 90 11.57 -13.92 -6.96
N ASP A 91 12.59 -14.29 -7.75
CA ASP A 91 13.99 -14.20 -7.32
C ASP A 91 14.49 -12.74 -7.28
N ASP A 92 15.40 -12.44 -6.35
CA ASP A 92 15.96 -11.10 -6.16
C ASP A 92 16.47 -10.46 -7.45
N LYS A 93 17.08 -11.24 -8.36
CA LYS A 93 17.61 -10.70 -9.61
C LYS A 93 16.48 -10.26 -10.55
N THR A 94 15.40 -11.04 -10.64
CA THR A 94 14.20 -10.66 -11.42
C THR A 94 13.52 -9.44 -10.81
N VAL A 95 13.37 -9.40 -9.49
CA VAL A 95 12.78 -8.27 -8.77
C VAL A 95 13.58 -6.99 -8.99
N LEU A 96 14.92 -7.06 -8.89
CA LEU A 96 15.80 -5.93 -9.11
C LEU A 96 15.78 -5.42 -10.55
N LYS A 97 15.71 -6.33 -11.53
CA LYS A 97 15.54 -5.95 -12.94
C LYS A 97 14.22 -5.21 -13.17
N ALA A 98 13.12 -5.73 -12.62
CA ALA A 98 11.82 -5.09 -12.70
C ALA A 98 11.83 -3.70 -12.03
N PHE A 99 12.39 -3.61 -10.82
CA PHE A 99 12.53 -2.36 -10.09
C PHE A 99 13.33 -1.31 -10.86
N THR A 100 14.48 -1.71 -11.41
CA THR A 100 15.37 -0.80 -12.15
C THR A 100 14.76 -0.36 -13.49
N ALA A 101 14.05 -1.27 -14.17
CA ALA A 101 13.31 -0.95 -15.39
C ALA A 101 12.17 0.03 -15.11
N GLY A 102 11.50 -0.12 -13.96
CA GLY A 102 10.40 0.73 -13.53
C GLY A 102 10.81 2.17 -13.17
N LEU A 103 12.06 2.41 -12.80
CA LEU A 103 12.58 3.72 -12.45
C LEU A 103 12.67 4.67 -13.65
N ARG A 104 12.30 5.93 -13.42
CA ARG A 104 12.63 7.02 -14.34
C ARG A 104 14.14 7.21 -14.41
N ASP A 105 14.62 7.82 -15.48
CA ASP A 105 16.03 8.18 -15.58
C ASP A 105 16.34 9.27 -14.56
N CYS A 106 17.04 8.87 -13.50
CA CYS A 106 17.37 9.71 -12.36
C CYS A 106 18.70 9.27 -11.75
N PHE A 107 19.28 10.12 -10.89
CA PHE A 107 20.55 9.85 -10.22
C PHE A 107 20.53 8.52 -9.46
N PHE A 108 19.41 8.17 -8.83
CA PHE A 108 19.26 6.90 -8.12
C PHE A 108 19.38 5.68 -9.04
N LYS A 109 18.80 5.73 -10.25
CA LYS A 109 18.93 4.66 -11.26
C LYS A 109 20.38 4.48 -11.71
N TYR A 110 21.10 5.59 -11.88
CA TYR A 110 22.54 5.55 -12.16
C TYR A 110 23.33 4.90 -11.00
N MET A 111 23.03 5.28 -9.76
CA MET A 111 23.70 4.71 -8.58
C MET A 111 23.48 3.20 -8.45
N ILE A 112 22.27 2.69 -8.73
CA ILE A 112 22.02 1.24 -8.73
C ILE A 112 22.96 0.52 -9.70
N ASN A 113 23.11 1.06 -10.91
CA ASN A 113 23.95 0.44 -11.94
C ASN A 113 25.45 0.53 -11.63
N ALA A 114 25.87 1.56 -10.89
CA ALA A 114 27.26 1.78 -10.50
C ALA A 114 27.67 1.02 -9.23
N ASN A 115 26.72 0.47 -8.47
CA ASN A 115 26.99 -0.15 -7.17
C ASN A 115 26.94 -1.69 -7.21
N THR A 116 27.41 -2.33 -6.14
CA THR A 116 27.44 -3.79 -5.98
C THR A 116 26.21 -4.35 -5.26
N TRP A 117 25.16 -3.56 -5.00
CA TRP A 117 23.94 -4.07 -4.36
C TRP A 117 23.28 -5.13 -5.24
N LYS A 118 23.11 -6.33 -4.70
CA LYS A 118 22.57 -7.50 -5.45
C LYS A 118 21.29 -8.06 -4.86
N THR A 119 20.89 -7.60 -3.69
CA THR A 119 19.67 -8.04 -3.04
C THR A 119 18.58 -6.98 -3.09
N TYR A 120 17.33 -7.42 -3.07
CA TYR A 120 16.19 -6.50 -3.02
C TYR A 120 16.24 -5.62 -1.76
N SER A 121 16.59 -6.20 -0.61
CA SER A 121 16.65 -5.50 0.67
C SER A 121 17.68 -4.36 0.69
N GLU A 122 18.88 -4.58 0.13
CA GLU A 122 19.91 -3.56 0.01
C GLU A 122 19.44 -2.38 -0.86
N VAL A 123 18.90 -2.66 -2.04
CA VAL A 123 18.46 -1.61 -2.97
C VAL A 123 17.31 -0.81 -2.38
N MET A 124 16.36 -1.47 -1.71
CA MET A 124 15.22 -0.80 -1.07
C MET A 124 15.64 0.07 0.10
N ALA A 125 16.57 -0.38 0.94
CA ALA A 125 17.13 0.44 2.02
C ALA A 125 17.75 1.72 1.46
N GLN A 126 18.50 1.62 0.37
CA GLN A 126 19.13 2.77 -0.28
C GLN A 126 18.11 3.69 -0.96
N ALA A 127 17.05 3.13 -1.54
CA ALA A 127 15.95 3.91 -2.10
C ALA A 127 15.26 4.76 -1.02
N TYR A 128 15.00 4.17 0.15
CA TYR A 128 14.43 4.90 1.28
C TYR A 128 15.37 5.97 1.83
N ASN A 129 16.67 5.67 1.96
CA ASN A 129 17.68 6.64 2.40
C ASN A 129 17.78 7.82 1.42
N HIS A 130 17.85 7.54 0.13
CA HIS A 130 17.93 8.55 -0.92
C HIS A 130 16.66 9.42 -0.94
N ALA A 131 15.48 8.80 -0.94
CA ALA A 131 14.22 9.53 -0.94
C ALA A 131 14.03 10.39 0.32
N SER A 132 14.57 9.94 1.47
CA SER A 132 14.57 10.70 2.71
C SER A 132 15.56 11.87 2.67
N ALA A 133 16.74 11.68 2.05
CA ALA A 133 17.71 12.75 1.84
C ALA A 133 17.17 13.84 0.91
N GLU A 134 16.55 13.45 -0.22
CA GLU A 134 15.87 14.38 -1.13
C GLU A 134 14.78 15.19 -0.40
N ALA A 135 13.94 14.53 0.40
CA ALA A 135 12.87 15.21 1.13
C ALA A 135 13.38 16.23 2.17
N ARG A 136 14.53 15.96 2.82
CA ARG A 136 15.16 16.88 3.78
C ARG A 136 15.76 18.11 3.10
N THR A 137 16.34 17.93 1.91
CA THR A 137 16.89 19.04 1.10
C THR A 137 15.81 20.04 0.68
N TYR A 138 14.54 19.60 0.54
CA TYR A 138 13.40 20.46 0.15
C TYR A 138 12.59 21.06 1.30
N GLN A 139 12.95 20.80 2.57
CA GLN A 139 12.35 21.51 3.71
C GLN A 139 12.81 22.98 3.82
N GLY A 140 13.63 23.49 2.87
CA GLY A 140 14.11 24.87 2.85
C GLY A 140 13.90 25.68 1.56
N LYS A 141 13.50 25.07 0.43
CA LYS A 141 13.10 25.75 -0.83
C LYS A 141 12.72 24.68 -1.87
N LEU A 142 11.58 24.84 -2.54
CA LEU A 142 11.23 24.06 -3.73
C LEU A 142 12.30 24.33 -4.82
N PRO A 143 12.80 23.33 -5.56
CA PRO A 143 13.56 23.60 -6.75
C PRO A 143 12.55 24.15 -7.76
N THR A 144 12.69 25.43 -8.07
CA THR A 144 12.01 26.06 -9.20
C THR A 144 12.29 25.17 -10.40
N VAL A 145 11.24 24.54 -10.93
CA VAL A 145 11.28 23.90 -12.24
C VAL A 145 11.93 24.94 -13.15
N THR A 146 13.12 24.66 -13.67
CA THR A 146 13.65 25.35 -14.84
C THR A 146 13.22 24.47 -16.00
N PRO A 147 12.12 24.80 -16.70
CA PRO A 147 11.88 24.17 -17.98
C PRO A 147 13.05 24.58 -18.88
N TYR A 148 13.60 23.65 -19.65
CA TYR A 148 14.42 23.99 -20.81
C TYR A 148 13.74 25.13 -21.55
N GLN A 149 14.46 26.23 -21.71
CA GLN A 149 13.96 27.51 -22.19
C GLN A 149 13.12 27.31 -23.46
N GLN A 150 11.84 27.64 -23.36
CA GLN A 150 11.01 28.00 -24.50
C GLN A 150 10.62 29.47 -24.32
N VAL A 151 11.04 30.24 -25.30
CA VAL A 151 10.81 31.68 -25.48
C VAL A 151 9.31 31.98 -25.53
N GLY A 152 8.85 33.02 -24.83
CA GLY A 152 7.64 33.77 -25.21
C GLY A 152 6.61 34.06 -24.11
N SER A 153 6.66 35.30 -23.62
CA SER A 153 5.50 36.22 -23.44
C SER A 153 4.35 35.90 -22.45
N GLY A 154 4.38 36.60 -21.31
CA GLY A 154 3.27 37.45 -20.81
C GLY A 154 2.10 36.84 -20.01
N GLY A 155 1.92 37.30 -18.76
CA GLY A 155 0.62 37.31 -18.07
C GLY A 155 0.64 36.91 -16.58
N GLN A 156 0.41 37.88 -15.67
CA GLN A 156 0.22 37.70 -14.23
C GLN A 156 -1.21 37.21 -13.89
N ILE A 157 -1.38 36.24 -12.98
CA ILE A 157 -2.56 36.11 -12.09
C ILE A 157 -2.14 35.50 -10.73
N GLN A 158 -2.63 36.08 -9.63
CA GLN A 158 -2.46 35.72 -8.21
C GLN A 158 -3.62 34.82 -7.66
N PRO A 159 -3.51 34.24 -6.45
CA PRO A 159 -4.12 32.95 -6.05
C PRO A 159 -5.47 33.04 -5.32
N ASN A 160 -6.17 31.91 -5.19
CA ASN A 160 -7.38 31.75 -4.37
C ASN A 160 -7.31 30.44 -3.56
N GLU A 161 -7.36 30.60 -2.24
CA GLU A 161 -7.51 29.59 -1.20
C GLU A 161 -8.99 29.22 -1.02
N LYS A 162 -9.35 27.93 -1.00
CA LYS A 162 -10.52 27.45 -0.23
C LYS A 162 -10.31 26.07 0.40
N THR A 163 -10.32 26.09 1.72
CA THR A 163 -10.51 25.05 2.72
C THR A 163 -11.71 24.14 2.41
N SER A 164 -11.58 22.81 2.62
CA SER A 164 -12.73 21.92 2.74
C SER A 164 -12.57 20.96 3.92
N THR A 165 -13.36 21.25 4.94
CA THR A 165 -13.62 20.53 6.18
C THR A 165 -14.19 19.13 5.90
N PHE A 166 -13.65 18.08 6.53
CA PHE A 166 -14.32 16.78 6.60
C PHE A 166 -15.08 16.67 7.94
N GLN A 167 -16.38 16.48 7.81
CA GLN A 167 -17.33 16.30 8.92
C GLN A 167 -17.21 14.90 9.52
N THR A 168 -17.24 14.84 10.85
CA THR A 168 -17.43 13.64 11.67
C THR A 168 -18.81 13.04 11.39
N VAL A 169 -18.87 11.74 11.07
CA VAL A 169 -20.13 10.99 11.03
C VAL A 169 -20.15 10.01 12.21
N ALA A 170 -21.22 10.11 12.98
CA ALA A 170 -21.47 9.41 14.24
C ALA A 170 -21.71 7.90 14.05
N ALA A 171 -21.49 7.19 15.16
CA ALA A 171 -21.64 5.76 15.36
C ALA A 171 -22.98 5.18 14.86
N HIS A 172 -22.94 3.96 14.35
CA HIS A 172 -24.11 3.11 14.14
C HIS A 172 -24.10 1.97 15.16
N PRO A 173 -25.25 1.65 15.78
CA PRO A 173 -25.35 0.60 16.80
C PRO A 173 -25.14 -0.78 16.18
N LEU A 174 -24.43 -1.65 16.91
CA LEU A 174 -24.22 -3.05 16.56
C LEU A 174 -25.57 -3.79 16.55
N PRO A 175 -25.95 -4.46 15.45
CA PRO A 175 -27.09 -5.36 15.47
C PRO A 175 -26.76 -6.57 16.35
N HIS A 176 -27.61 -6.78 17.36
CA HIS A 176 -27.71 -8.04 18.07
C HIS A 176 -28.10 -9.16 17.10
N LEU A 177 -27.63 -10.38 17.41
CA LEU A 177 -28.04 -11.70 16.88
C LEU A 177 -27.18 -12.25 15.73
N MET A 178 -26.22 -13.10 16.09
CA MET A 178 -25.46 -13.95 15.17
C MET A 178 -25.33 -15.41 15.64
N LEU A 179 -25.97 -15.80 16.75
CA LEU A 179 -25.80 -17.14 17.31
C LEU A 179 -27.15 -17.65 17.81
N ARG A 180 -27.44 -18.91 17.44
CA ARG A 180 -28.58 -19.67 17.95
C ARG A 180 -28.27 -20.21 19.35
#